data_AF-H3GN08-F1
#
_entry.id   AF-H3GN08-F1
#
_cell.length_a   1.000
_cell.length_b   1.000
_cell.length_c   1.000
_cell.angle_alpha   90.00
_cell.angle_beta   90.00
_cell.angle_gamma   90.00
#
_symmetry.space_group_name_H-M   'P 1'
#
loop_
_entity.id
_entity.type
_entity.pdbx_description
1 polymer ?
#
loop_
_entity_poly.entity_id
_entity_poly.type
_entity_poly.pdbx_seq_one_letter_code
_entity_poly.pdbx_strand_id
1 'polypeptide(L)'
;MNDISSMSLEHENFPHLTLMEWEALHRLAAVSGDTVVKTLLTTGTEHEQRLCAQEFLTRELADLRRRATTPTPSKNKTDIVKLDVSTYSGEGKTRLHLNRWFCEVDIAIEARQLSTELARTRFLLSKLSGKAKE
;
A
#
# COMPACT_ATOMS: atom_id res chain seq x y z
N MET A 1 42.67 18.72 12.73
CA MET A 1 41.85 18.61 11.51
C MET A 1 42.03 17.22 10.95
N ASN A 2 41.02 16.35 11.03
CA ASN A 2 40.91 15.18 10.16
C ASN A 2 39.54 15.29 9.49
N ASP A 3 39.54 15.44 8.18
CA ASP A 3 38.36 15.61 7.34
C ASP A 3 37.40 14.41 7.46
N ILE A 4 36.29 14.61 8.20
CA ILE A 4 35.15 13.67 8.27
C ILE A 4 34.14 13.97 7.14
N SER A 5 34.46 14.89 6.23
CA SER A 5 33.49 15.51 5.33
C SER A 5 33.37 14.92 3.93
N SER A 6 34.06 13.81 3.59
CA SER A 6 33.89 13.22 2.25
C SER A 6 34.26 11.74 2.15
N MET A 7 33.78 10.90 3.08
CA MET A 7 33.60 9.50 2.71
C MET A 7 32.28 9.43 1.95
N SER A 8 32.38 9.52 0.61
CA SER A 8 31.34 9.08 -0.29
C SER A 8 31.07 7.62 0.06
N LEU A 9 30.04 7.39 0.87
CA LEU A 9 29.48 6.08 1.14
C LEU A 9 28.87 5.65 -0.18
N GLU A 10 29.71 5.13 -1.06
CA GLU A 10 29.34 4.61 -2.35
C GLU A 10 29.32 3.10 -2.24
N HIS A 11 28.31 2.50 -2.89
CA HIS A 11 28.13 1.04 -2.91
C HIS A 11 29.38 0.30 -3.41
N GLU A 12 30.20 0.95 -4.25
CA GLU A 12 31.48 0.43 -4.75
C GLU A 12 32.49 0.08 -3.65
N ASN A 13 32.41 0.72 -2.48
CA ASN A 13 33.29 0.42 -1.34
C ASN A 13 32.84 -0.83 -0.56
N PHE A 14 31.65 -1.36 -0.84
CA PHE A 14 31.05 -2.48 -0.10
C PHE A 14 30.43 -3.51 -1.07
N PRO A 15 31.24 -4.22 -1.88
CA PRO A 15 30.74 -5.19 -2.85
C PRO A 15 30.04 -6.41 -2.21
N HIS A 16 30.25 -6.63 -0.91
CA HIS A 16 29.57 -7.65 -0.12
C HIS A 16 28.13 -7.29 0.26
N LEU A 17 27.73 -6.03 0.10
CA LEU A 17 26.35 -5.59 0.28
C LEU A 17 25.65 -5.63 -1.08
N THR A 18 24.47 -6.23 -1.14
CA THR A 18 23.63 -6.12 -2.33
C THR A 18 23.03 -4.71 -2.44
N LEU A 19 22.60 -4.29 -3.64
CA LEU A 19 21.94 -3.00 -3.84
C LEU A 19 20.74 -2.80 -2.90
N MET A 20 19.99 -3.87 -2.63
CA MET A 20 18.84 -3.86 -1.71
C MET A 20 19.26 -3.60 -0.26
N GLU A 21 20.35 -4.24 0.20
CA GLU A 21 20.89 -4.04 1.54
C GLU A 21 21.51 -2.64 1.69
N TRP A 22 22.16 -2.14 0.63
CA TRP A 22 22.70 -0.79 0.58
C TRP A 22 21.60 0.27 0.71
N GLU A 23 20.52 0.14 -0.06
CA GLU A 23 19.37 1.04 0.09
C GLU A 23 18.69 0.93 1.46
N ALA A 24 18.68 -0.27 2.06
CA ALA A 24 18.14 -0.47 3.40
C ALA A 24 18.94 0.32 4.44
N LEU A 25 20.27 0.33 4.34
CA LEU A 25 21.14 1.14 5.20
C LEU A 25 20.92 2.64 4.97
N HIS A 26 20.73 3.09 3.72
CA HIS A 26 20.40 4.49 3.44
C HIS A 26 19.04 4.91 4.03
N ARG A 27 18.02 4.04 3.95
CA ARG A 27 16.72 4.26 4.62
C ARG A 27 16.84 4.22 6.14
N LEU A 28 17.66 3.33 6.68
CA LEU A 28 17.97 3.29 8.11
C LEU A 28 18.60 4.62 8.54
N ALA A 29 19.57 5.16 7.79
CA ALA A 29 20.17 6.47 8.06
C ALA A 29 19.13 7.60 8.08
N ALA A 30 18.13 7.55 7.20
CA ALA A 30 17.03 8.52 7.20
C ALA A 30 16.13 8.44 8.46
N VAL A 31 16.04 7.27 9.10
CA VAL A 31 15.17 7.03 10.27
C VAL A 31 15.92 7.23 11.59
N SER A 32 17.14 6.71 11.71
CA SER A 32 17.93 6.72 12.96
C SER A 32 19.12 7.69 12.93
N GLY A 33 19.40 8.30 11.78
CA GLY A 33 20.49 9.25 11.60
C GLY A 33 21.72 8.62 10.93
N ASP A 34 22.35 9.39 10.06
CA ASP A 34 23.54 9.01 9.28
C ASP A 34 24.74 8.61 10.16
N THR A 35 24.84 9.18 11.37
CA THR A 35 25.88 8.83 12.35
C THR A 35 25.84 7.37 12.77
N VAL A 36 24.64 6.79 12.93
CA VAL A 36 24.46 5.39 13.34
C VAL A 36 24.94 4.46 12.23
N VAL A 37 24.55 4.75 10.99
CA VAL A 37 24.96 3.95 9.83
C VAL A 37 26.46 4.08 9.56
N LYS A 38 27.03 5.29 9.69
CA LYS A 38 28.48 5.47 9.62
C LYS A 38 29.21 4.68 10.69
N THR A 39 28.76 4.71 11.95
CA THR A 39 29.39 3.92 13.01
C THR A 39 29.29 2.41 12.76
N LEU A 40 28.17 1.94 12.22
CA LEU A 40 27.99 0.54 11.84
C LEU A 40 28.92 0.13 10.70
N LEU A 41 29.12 0.99 9.70
CA LEU A 41 30.01 0.71 8.57
C LEU A 41 31.49 0.83 8.95
N THR A 42 31.85 1.67 9.93
CA THR A 42 33.24 1.82 10.39
C THR A 42 33.66 0.79 11.44
N THR A 43 32.72 0.33 12.27
CA THR A 43 33.02 -0.52 13.44
C THR A 43 32.50 -1.95 13.25
N GLY A 44 31.42 -2.13 12.50
CA GLY A 44 30.82 -3.44 12.25
C GLY A 44 31.56 -4.21 11.17
N THR A 45 31.61 -5.53 11.35
CA THR A 45 32.12 -6.48 10.36
C THR A 45 31.20 -6.59 9.14
N GLU A 46 31.71 -7.08 8.01
CA GLU A 46 30.92 -7.28 6.78
C GLU A 46 29.61 -8.07 7.02
N HIS A 47 29.67 -9.05 7.93
CA HIS A 47 28.52 -9.86 8.29
C HIS A 47 27.50 -9.08 9.13
N GLU A 48 27.94 -8.28 10.09
CA GLU A 48 27.05 -7.44 10.92
C GLU A 48 26.37 -6.35 10.09
N GLN A 49 27.09 -5.73 9.16
CA GLN A 49 26.53 -4.75 8.22
C GLN A 49 25.38 -5.37 7.41
N ARG A 50 25.60 -6.58 6.89
CA ARG A 50 24.59 -7.34 6.16
C ARG A 50 23.40 -7.71 7.05
N LEU A 51 23.66 -8.20 8.26
CA LEU A 51 22.63 -8.61 9.20
C LEU A 51 21.74 -7.43 9.58
N CYS A 52 22.31 -6.27 9.90
CA CYS A 52 21.55 -5.06 10.21
C CYS A 52 20.66 -4.61 9.03
N ALA A 53 21.17 -4.67 7.80
CA ALA A 53 20.38 -4.35 6.61
C ALA A 53 19.19 -5.31 6.44
N GLN A 54 19.40 -6.61 6.64
CA GLN A 54 18.35 -7.64 6.53
C GLN A 54 17.32 -7.57 7.65
N GLU A 55 17.75 -7.28 8.88
CA GLU A 55 16.85 -7.05 10.02
C GLU A 55 15.97 -5.82 9.76
N PHE A 56 16.55 -4.74 9.23
CA PHE A 56 15.79 -3.55 8.87
C PHE A 56 14.76 -3.84 7.78
N LEU A 57 15.14 -4.55 6.72
CA LEU A 57 14.22 -4.96 5.65
C LEU A 57 13.08 -5.84 6.17
N THR A 58 13.40 -6.79 7.06
CA THR A 58 12.41 -7.68 7.68
C THR A 58 11.44 -6.90 8.56
N ARG A 59 11.94 -5.92 9.32
CA ARG A 59 11.13 -5.04 10.14
C ARG A 59 10.24 -4.12 9.30
N GLU A 60 10.78 -3.50 8.26
CA GLU A 60 10.01 -2.69 7.31
C GLU A 60 8.91 -3.52 6.64
N LEU A 61 9.22 -4.75 6.21
CA LEU A 61 8.24 -5.67 5.65
C LEU A 61 7.17 -6.06 6.68
N ALA A 62 7.56 -6.32 7.94
CA ALA A 62 6.62 -6.61 9.01
C ALA A 62 5.73 -5.41 9.33
N ASP A 63 6.26 -4.19 9.29
CA ASP A 63 5.50 -2.94 9.50
C ASP A 63 4.59 -2.64 8.31
N LEU A 64 5.02 -2.92 7.07
CA LEU A 64 4.16 -2.87 5.88
C LEU A 64 3.04 -3.91 5.96
N ARG A 65 3.35 -5.16 6.31
CA ARG A 65 2.34 -6.22 6.52
C ARG A 65 1.39 -5.86 7.66
N ARG A 66 1.89 -5.28 8.75
CA ARG A 66 1.07 -4.79 9.85
C ARG A 66 0.14 -3.68 9.36
N ARG A 67 0.64 -2.69 8.60
CA ARG A 67 -0.18 -1.63 7.99
C ARG A 67 -1.19 -2.16 6.97
N ALA A 68 -0.86 -3.23 6.25
CA ALA A 68 -1.78 -3.90 5.33
C ALA A 68 -2.85 -4.73 6.07
N THR A 69 -2.51 -5.29 7.25
CA THR A 69 -3.40 -6.15 8.05
C THR A 69 -4.19 -5.38 9.10
N THR A 70 -3.70 -4.22 9.54
CA THR A 70 -4.53 -3.27 10.26
C THR A 70 -5.42 -2.63 9.22
N PRO A 71 -6.75 -2.84 9.25
CA PRO A 71 -7.63 -1.89 8.61
C PRO A 71 -7.36 -0.60 9.35
N THR A 72 -6.53 0.29 8.80
CA THR A 72 -6.49 1.67 9.26
C THR A 72 -7.94 2.12 9.21
N PRO A 73 -8.60 2.38 10.35
CA PRO A 73 -9.83 3.14 10.33
C PRO A 73 -9.32 4.53 10.00
N SER A 74 -9.16 4.82 8.71
CA SER A 74 -9.02 6.20 8.29
C SER A 74 -10.22 6.88 8.92
N LYS A 75 -9.90 7.84 9.77
CA LYS A 75 -10.82 8.70 10.47
C LYS A 75 -11.58 9.51 9.42
N ASN A 76 -12.53 8.88 8.76
CA ASN A 76 -13.63 9.51 8.06
C ASN A 76 -14.88 9.12 8.82
N LYS A 77 -15.11 9.90 9.88
CA LYS A 77 -16.46 10.17 10.36
C LYS A 77 -17.31 10.47 9.13
N THR A 78 -18.15 9.52 8.73
CA THR A 78 -19.31 9.78 7.87
C THR A 78 -19.00 10.55 6.60
N ASP A 79 -17.98 10.15 5.86
CA ASP A 79 -18.10 10.20 4.41
C ASP A 79 -18.31 8.76 3.96
N ILE A 80 -19.56 8.32 4.11
CA ILE A 80 -20.11 7.38 3.15
C ILE A 80 -19.83 8.07 1.82
N VAL A 81 -18.78 7.66 1.12
CA VAL A 81 -18.68 7.91 -0.31
C VAL A 81 -19.93 7.24 -0.85
N LYS A 82 -20.99 8.04 -0.92
CA LYS A 82 -22.30 7.65 -1.39
C LYS A 82 -22.11 7.62 -2.89
N LEU A 83 -21.36 6.61 -3.34
CA LEU A 83 -21.21 6.29 -4.74
C LEU A 83 -22.62 5.91 -5.16
N ASP A 84 -23.32 6.92 -5.67
CA ASP A 84 -24.69 6.81 -6.09
C ASP A 84 -24.65 6.05 -7.41
N VAL A 85 -24.61 4.73 -7.31
CA VAL A 85 -24.80 3.86 -8.47
C VAL A 85 -26.19 4.15 -8.98
N SER A 86 -26.25 4.66 -10.21
CA SER A 86 -27.50 4.97 -10.89
C SER A 86 -28.41 3.74 -10.87
N THR A 87 -29.68 3.93 -10.53
CA THR A 87 -30.65 2.85 -10.58
C THR A 87 -30.91 2.47 -12.04
N TYR A 88 -30.66 1.21 -12.41
CA TYR A 88 -30.94 0.73 -13.76
C TYR A 88 -32.43 0.34 -13.86
N SER A 89 -33.17 1.01 -14.74
CA SER A 89 -34.63 0.84 -14.89
C SER A 89 -35.08 0.02 -16.11
N GLY A 90 -34.17 -0.49 -16.94
CA GLY A 90 -34.51 -1.31 -18.12
C GLY A 90 -35.27 -0.59 -19.26
N GLU A 91 -35.91 0.55 -19.00
CA GLU A 91 -36.63 1.41 -19.95
C GLU A 91 -36.09 2.85 -19.94
N GLY A 92 -35.96 3.45 -21.13
CA GLY A 92 -35.67 4.88 -21.31
C GLY A 92 -34.52 5.20 -22.27
N LYS A 93 -34.55 6.41 -22.84
CA LYS A 93 -33.54 6.99 -23.77
C LYS A 93 -32.17 7.26 -23.11
N THR A 94 -32.09 7.15 -21.79
CA THR A 94 -30.88 7.27 -20.96
C THR A 94 -30.33 5.90 -20.59
N ARG A 95 -30.19 4.99 -21.56
CA ARG A 95 -29.43 3.76 -21.37
C ARG A 95 -27.97 4.13 -21.07
N LEU A 96 -27.60 4.21 -19.79
CA LEU A 96 -26.24 3.84 -19.44
C LEU A 96 -26.08 2.42 -20.01
N HIS A 97 -25.16 2.24 -20.96
CA HIS A 97 -24.91 0.93 -21.55
C HIS A 97 -24.79 -0.07 -20.41
N LEU A 98 -25.46 -1.21 -20.51
CA LEU A 98 -25.47 -2.22 -19.45
C LEU A 98 -24.05 -2.54 -18.94
N ASN A 99 -23.07 -2.56 -19.85
CA ASN A 99 -21.63 -2.66 -19.54
C ASN A 99 -21.10 -1.54 -18.62
N ARG A 100 -21.48 -0.28 -18.87
CA ARG A 100 -21.11 0.86 -18.02
C ARG A 100 -21.73 0.75 -16.62
N TRP A 101 -22.99 0.32 -16.56
CA TRP A 101 -23.66 0.12 -15.27
C TRP A 101 -23.03 -1.04 -14.48
N PHE A 102 -22.65 -2.14 -15.13
CA PHE A 102 -21.89 -3.21 -14.50
C PHE A 102 -20.55 -2.71 -13.95
N CYS A 103 -19.78 -1.93 -14.73
CA CYS A 103 -18.55 -1.32 -14.23
C CYS A 103 -18.79 -0.42 -13.00
N GLU A 104 -19.86 0.37 -12.99
CA GLU A 104 -20.23 1.20 -11.82
C GLU A 104 -20.58 0.36 -10.58
N VAL A 105 -21.24 -0.79 -10.78
CA VAL A 105 -21.56 -1.73 -9.70
C VAL A 105 -20.31 -2.44 -9.18
N ASP A 106 -19.42 -2.89 -10.06
CA ASP A 106 -18.17 -3.55 -9.68
C ASP A 106 -17.27 -2.60 -8.89
N ILE A 107 -17.10 -1.36 -9.36
CA ILE A 107 -16.38 -0.30 -8.63
C ILE A 107 -17.03 -0.05 -7.26
N ALA A 108 -18.36 -0.07 -7.17
CA ALA A 108 -19.06 0.12 -5.90
C ALA A 108 -18.90 -1.08 -4.95
N ILE A 109 -18.86 -2.30 -5.46
CA ILE A 109 -18.63 -3.52 -4.68
C ILE A 109 -17.21 -3.53 -4.12
N GLU A 110 -16.21 -3.17 -4.94
CA GLU A 110 -14.83 -3.02 -4.52
C GLU A 110 -14.67 -1.91 -3.48
N ALA A 111 -15.25 -0.72 -3.75
CA ALA A 111 -15.18 0.42 -2.85
C ALA A 111 -15.87 0.16 -1.50
N ARG A 112 -16.95 -0.63 -1.47
CA ARG A 112 -17.65 -1.01 -0.24
C ARG A 112 -17.07 -2.24 0.44
N GLN A 113 -16.03 -2.85 -0.13
CA GLN A 113 -15.42 -4.10 0.35
C GLN A 113 -16.47 -5.18 0.67
N LEU A 114 -17.48 -5.32 -0.20
CA LEU A 114 -18.50 -6.35 -0.03
C LEU A 114 -17.88 -7.71 -0.37
N SER A 115 -17.23 -8.33 0.61
CA SER A 115 -16.51 -9.61 0.45
C SER A 115 -17.43 -10.82 0.40
N THR A 116 -18.66 -10.68 0.90
CA THR A 116 -19.64 -11.77 0.95
C THR A 116 -20.57 -11.73 -0.25
N GLU A 117 -20.77 -12.89 -0.89
CA GLU A 117 -21.66 -13.05 -2.03
C GLU A 117 -23.08 -12.57 -1.71
N LEU A 118 -23.59 -12.88 -0.52
CA LEU A 118 -24.90 -12.43 -0.06
C LEU A 118 -25.02 -10.90 0.01
N ALA A 119 -23.97 -10.17 0.41
CA ALA A 119 -23.99 -8.72 0.48
C ALA A 119 -23.91 -8.09 -0.91
N ARG A 120 -23.13 -8.68 -1.83
CA ARG A 120 -23.11 -8.27 -3.25
C ARG A 120 -24.48 -8.46 -3.90
N THR A 121 -25.11 -9.62 -3.72
CA THR A 121 -26.42 -9.92 -4.29
C THR A 121 -27.51 -9.00 -3.74
N ARG A 122 -27.53 -8.75 -2.42
CA ARG A 122 -28.48 -7.79 -1.82
C ARG A 122 -28.26 -6.36 -2.32
N PHE A 123 -26.99 -5.97 -2.50
CA PHE A 123 -26.65 -4.65 -3.03
C PHE A 123 -27.06 -4.49 -4.49
N LEU A 124 -26.78 -5.49 -5.34
CA LEU A 124 -27.19 -5.52 -6.74
C LEU A 124 -28.71 -5.44 -6.88
N LEU A 125 -29.45 -6.27 -6.12
CA LEU A 125 -30.91 -6.25 -6.10
C LEU A 125 -31.48 -4.90 -5.61
N SER A 126 -30.78 -4.20 -4.72
CA SER A 126 -31.14 -2.85 -4.28
C SER A 126 -30.90 -1.77 -5.35
N LYS A 127 -30.09 -2.06 -6.38
CA LYS A 127 -29.73 -1.12 -7.45
C LYS A 127 -30.46 -1.37 -8.77
N LEU A 128 -31.14 -2.52 -8.89
CA LEU A 128 -32.10 -2.81 -9.95
C LEU A 128 -33.48 -2.24 -9.59
N SER A 129 -34.15 -1.61 -10.55
CA SER A 129 -35.53 -1.12 -10.40
C SER A 129 -36.33 -1.31 -11.69
N GLY A 130 -37.66 -1.18 -11.62
CA GLY A 130 -38.56 -1.38 -12.76
C GLY A 130 -38.56 -2.82 -13.29
N LYS A 131 -38.65 -2.99 -14.61
CA LYS A 131 -38.69 -4.30 -15.32
C LYS A 131 -37.42 -5.16 -15.16
N ALA A 132 -36.39 -4.66 -14.49
CA ALA A 132 -35.18 -5.43 -14.18
C ALA A 132 -35.28 -6.20 -12.84
N LYS A 133 -36.38 -6.01 -12.10
CA LYS A 133 -36.66 -6.68 -10.81
C LYS A 133 -37.87 -7.63 -10.88
N GLU A 134 -38.75 -7.47 -11.88
CA GLU A 134 -39.82 -8.43 -12.24
C GLU A 134 -39.25 -9.59 -13.05
#